data_AF-A0A2A4X0A0-F1
#
_entry.id   AF-A0A2A4X0A0-F1
#
_cell.length_a   1.000
_cell.length_b   1.000
_cell.length_c   1.000
_cell.angle_alpha   90.00
_cell.angle_beta   90.00
_cell.angle_gamma   90.00
#
_symmetry.space_group_name_H-M   'P 1'
#
loop_
_entity.id
_entity.type
_entity.pdbx_description
1 polymer ?
#
loop_
_entity_poly.entity_id
_entity_poly.type
_entity_poly.pdbx_seq_one_letter_code
_entity_poly.pdbx_strand_id
1 'polypeptide(L)'
;MATGLEKKLRKIFKRVNKNFVFARDPHGENWQMPPLDYDGKQRIEDDCDGFCLACRKLLREVGIPSRLVYCEIERRGHLVVEAQGWILDNLQDKVVANTMLRNYRWLRISGYEAGDPWHEIVG
;
A
#
# COMPACT_ATOMS: atom_id res chain seq x y z
N MET A 1 -24.00 -2.81 -1.18
CA MET A 1 -23.36 -2.60 -2.51
C MET A 1 -22.03 -1.90 -2.30
N ALA A 2 -20.94 -2.38 -2.92
CA ALA A 2 -19.64 -1.70 -2.82
C ALA A 2 -19.73 -0.28 -3.41
N THR A 3 -19.16 0.70 -2.70
CA THR A 3 -19.15 2.10 -3.15
C THR A 3 -18.37 2.26 -4.45
N GLY A 4 -18.58 3.38 -5.17
CA GLY A 4 -17.80 3.69 -6.37
C GLY A 4 -16.29 3.73 -6.11
N LEU A 5 -15.89 4.20 -4.92
CA LEU A 5 -14.51 4.20 -4.46
C LEU A 5 -13.98 2.77 -4.26
N GLU A 6 -14.69 1.95 -3.47
CA GLU A 6 -14.27 0.59 -3.15
C GLU A 6 -14.05 -0.25 -4.43
N LYS A 7 -14.91 -0.10 -5.44
CA LYS A 7 -14.72 -0.75 -6.74
C LYS A 7 -13.43 -0.33 -7.44
N LYS A 8 -13.07 0.96 -7.40
CA LYS A 8 -11.82 1.49 -7.98
C LYS A 8 -10.60 0.93 -7.23
N LEU A 9 -10.63 0.97 -5.89
CA LEU A 9 -9.56 0.42 -5.05
C LEU A 9 -9.34 -1.06 -5.32
N ARG A 10 -10.42 -1.86 -5.34
CA ARG A 10 -10.36 -3.31 -5.65
C ARG A 10 -9.77 -3.59 -7.03
N LYS A 11 -10.06 -2.75 -8.03
CA LYS A 11 -9.51 -2.88 -9.38
C LYS A 11 -7.99 -2.64 -9.40
N ILE A 12 -7.54 -1.58 -8.74
CA ILE A 12 -6.10 -1.25 -8.60
C ILE A 12 -5.38 -2.36 -7.83
N PHE A 13 -5.88 -2.72 -6.65
CA PHE A 13 -5.34 -3.77 -5.80
C PHE A 13 -5.16 -5.09 -6.56
N LYS A 14 -6.22 -5.58 -7.23
CA LYS A 14 -6.14 -6.82 -8.01
C LYS A 14 -5.10 -6.75 -9.12
N ARG A 15 -4.95 -5.58 -9.75
CA ARG A 15 -4.01 -5.40 -10.86
C ARG A 15 -2.57 -5.47 -10.38
N VAL A 16 -2.24 -4.78 -9.28
CA VAL A 16 -0.92 -4.85 -8.65
C VAL A 16 -0.67 -6.26 -8.12
N ASN A 17 -1.57 -6.78 -7.28
CA ASN A 17 -1.42 -8.09 -6.63
C ASN A 17 -1.24 -9.25 -7.62
N LYS A 18 -1.91 -9.21 -8.78
CA LYS A 18 -1.76 -10.23 -9.82
C LYS A 18 -0.35 -10.28 -10.40
N ASN A 19 0.34 -9.16 -10.46
CA ASN A 19 1.67 -9.04 -11.08
C ASN A 19 2.78 -8.80 -10.05
N PHE A 20 2.46 -8.90 -8.76
CA PHE A 20 3.42 -8.71 -7.68
C PHE A 20 3.96 -10.06 -7.21
N VAL A 21 5.27 -10.15 -7.02
CA VAL A 21 5.93 -11.31 -6.43
C VAL A 21 6.71 -10.84 -5.22
N PHE A 22 6.38 -11.40 -4.06
CA PHE A 22 7.08 -11.06 -2.83
C PHE A 22 8.51 -11.60 -2.87
N ALA A 23 9.48 -10.73 -2.74
CA ALA A 23 10.90 -11.03 -2.57
C ALA A 23 11.47 -10.07 -1.53
N ARG A 24 12.27 -10.58 -0.58
CA ARG A 24 12.90 -9.71 0.43
C ARG A 24 14.16 -9.07 -0.13
N ASP A 25 14.43 -7.84 0.29
CA ASP A 25 15.71 -7.21 0.00
C ASP A 25 16.89 -7.98 0.61
N PRO A 26 17.90 -8.40 -0.18
CA PRO A 26 19.05 -9.15 0.32
C PRO A 26 20.04 -8.28 1.12
N HIS A 27 19.94 -6.95 1.02
CA HIS A 27 20.90 -5.99 1.59
C HIS A 27 20.27 -4.99 2.58
N GLY A 28 19.05 -5.27 3.05
CA GLY A 28 18.25 -4.36 3.88
C GLY A 28 17.37 -3.43 3.04
N GLU A 29 16.54 -2.62 3.72
CA GLU A 29 15.52 -1.76 3.10
C GLU A 29 16.04 -0.93 1.93
N ASN A 30 15.45 -1.13 0.76
CA ASN A 30 15.78 -0.40 -0.46
C ASN A 30 14.51 0.01 -1.21
N TRP A 31 14.01 1.21 -0.93
CA TRP A 31 12.72 1.64 -1.49
C TRP A 31 12.84 2.02 -2.96
N GLN A 32 12.16 1.27 -3.83
CA GLN A 32 12.20 1.48 -5.27
C GLN A 32 10.85 1.90 -5.84
N MET A 33 10.85 3.06 -6.50
CA MET A 33 9.67 3.48 -7.25
C MET A 33 9.44 2.54 -8.44
N PRO A 34 8.18 2.16 -8.74
CA PRO A 34 7.88 1.44 -9.97
C PRO A 34 8.27 2.28 -11.20
N PRO A 35 8.48 1.65 -12.37
CA PRO A 35 8.80 2.35 -13.62
C PRO A 35 7.87 3.53 -13.93
N LEU A 36 8.39 4.53 -14.64
CA LEU A 36 7.61 5.74 -15.01
C LEU A 36 6.36 5.42 -15.83
N ASP A 37 6.39 4.36 -16.63
CA ASP A 37 5.29 3.84 -17.45
C ASP A 37 4.52 2.68 -16.77
N TYR A 38 4.74 2.44 -15.48
CA TYR A 38 4.05 1.37 -14.76
C TYR A 38 2.54 1.59 -14.77
N ASP A 39 1.82 0.68 -15.43
CA ASP A 39 0.35 0.74 -15.53
C ASP A 39 -0.32 -0.32 -14.66
N GLY A 40 0.46 -1.16 -13.97
CA GLY A 40 -0.01 -2.29 -13.18
C GLY A 40 0.02 -3.65 -13.89
N LYS A 41 0.46 -3.73 -15.16
CA LYS A 41 0.64 -5.00 -15.88
C LYS A 41 2.06 -5.55 -15.78
N GLN A 42 3.04 -4.69 -15.53
CA GLN A 42 4.43 -5.10 -15.37
C GLN A 42 4.59 -5.91 -14.08
N ARG A 43 5.45 -6.93 -14.13
CA ARG A 43 5.82 -7.70 -12.94
C ARG A 43 6.70 -6.83 -12.04
N ILE A 44 6.38 -6.81 -10.75
CA ILE A 44 7.23 -6.23 -9.70
C ILE A 44 7.63 -7.36 -8.76
N GLU A 45 8.92 -7.44 -8.46
CA GLU A 45 9.48 -8.40 -7.51
C GLU A 45 10.19 -7.59 -6.43
N ASP A 46 9.56 -7.54 -5.25
CA ASP A 46 9.93 -6.60 -4.18
C ASP A 46 9.24 -7.01 -2.87
N ASP A 47 9.42 -6.23 -1.80
CA ASP A 47 8.74 -6.45 -0.52
C ASP A 47 7.49 -5.57 -0.30
N CYS A 48 7.07 -5.39 0.95
CA CYS A 48 5.88 -4.62 1.29
C CYS A 48 5.91 -3.19 0.75
N ASP A 49 7.09 -2.56 0.67
CA ASP A 49 7.21 -1.18 0.21
C ASP A 49 7.01 -1.05 -1.31
N GLY A 50 7.60 -1.94 -2.11
CA GLY A 50 7.42 -2.00 -3.56
C GLY A 50 5.95 -2.21 -3.95
N PHE A 51 5.23 -3.07 -3.22
CA PHE A 51 3.78 -3.21 -3.39
C PHE A 51 3.04 -1.90 -3.11
N CYS A 52 3.40 -1.23 -2.01
CA CYS A 52 2.76 0.02 -1.62
C CYS A 52 3.02 1.15 -2.62
N LEU A 53 4.24 1.29 -3.12
CA LEU A 53 4.62 2.29 -4.11
C LEU A 53 3.93 2.03 -5.45
N ALA A 54 3.79 0.77 -5.85
CA ALA A 54 3.01 0.36 -7.02
C ALA A 54 1.52 0.74 -6.90
N CYS A 55 0.89 0.44 -5.76
CA CYS A 55 -0.49 0.85 -5.50
C CYS A 55 -0.64 2.37 -5.48
N ARG A 56 0.24 3.08 -4.76
CA ARG A 56 0.19 4.54 -4.62
C ARG A 56 0.34 5.26 -5.95
N LYS A 57 1.22 4.76 -6.84
CA LYS A 57 1.35 5.30 -8.21
C LYS A 57 0.02 5.24 -8.96
N LEU A 58 -0.61 4.06 -9.04
CA LEU A 58 -1.87 3.90 -9.78
C LEU A 58 -3.03 4.67 -9.13
N LEU A 59 -3.03 4.82 -7.81
CA LEU A 59 -4.03 5.64 -7.10
C LEU A 59 -3.89 7.13 -7.45
N ARG A 60 -2.65 7.65 -7.53
CA ARG A 60 -2.38 9.03 -7.95
C ARG A 60 -2.83 9.29 -9.38
N GLU A 61 -2.57 8.36 -10.31
CA GLU A 61 -2.99 8.49 -11.72
C GLU A 61 -4.50 8.64 -11.88
N VAL A 62 -5.29 8.08 -10.97
CA VAL A 62 -6.77 8.20 -10.98
C VAL A 62 -7.31 9.24 -9.99
N GLY A 63 -6.43 10.06 -9.41
CA GLY A 63 -6.80 11.14 -8.50
C GLY A 63 -7.39 10.67 -7.16
N ILE A 64 -6.99 9.50 -6.65
CA ILE A 64 -7.40 9.02 -5.33
C ILE A 64 -6.30 9.34 -4.32
N PRO A 65 -6.57 10.24 -3.34
CA PRO A 65 -5.63 10.51 -2.26
C PRO A 65 -5.33 9.24 -1.47
N SER A 66 -4.05 9.01 -1.20
CA SER A 66 -3.57 7.86 -0.44
C SER A 66 -2.30 8.18 0.33
N ARG A 67 -2.08 7.44 1.41
CA ARG A 67 -0.93 7.58 2.32
C ARG A 67 -0.29 6.23 2.56
N LEU A 68 1.01 6.23 2.83
CA LEU A 68 1.72 5.06 3.32
C LEU A 68 1.55 5.00 4.84
N VAL A 69 1.31 3.81 5.36
CA VAL A 69 1.17 3.57 6.80
C VAL A 69 2.16 2.50 7.20
N TYR A 70 3.05 2.86 8.11
CA TYR A 70 3.90 1.91 8.81
C TYR A 70 3.13 1.35 10.01
N CYS A 71 3.09 0.04 10.09
CA CYS A 71 2.38 -0.69 11.13
C CYS A 71 3.22 -1.88 11.61
N GLU A 72 2.73 -2.53 12.65
CA GLU A 72 3.32 -3.75 13.16
C GLU A 72 2.26 -4.86 13.19
N ILE A 73 2.62 -6.02 12.66
CA ILE A 73 1.81 -7.24 12.68
C ILE A 73 2.65 -8.30 13.39
N GLU A 74 2.15 -8.84 14.50
CA GLU A 74 2.87 -9.87 15.28
C GLU A 74 4.34 -9.48 15.61
N ARG A 75 4.57 -8.22 16.00
CA ARG A 75 5.90 -7.65 16.31
C ARG A 75 6.85 -7.52 15.12
N ARG A 76 6.34 -7.58 13.89
CA ARG A 76 7.10 -7.33 12.66
C ARG A 76 6.62 -6.05 11.99
N GLY A 77 7.56 -5.19 11.62
CA GLY A 77 7.26 -3.99 10.84
C GLY A 77 6.69 -4.36 9.48
N HIS A 78 5.71 -3.58 9.03
CA HIS A 78 5.02 -3.79 7.77
C HIS A 78 4.51 -2.47 7.20
N LEU A 79 4.50 -2.35 5.87
CA LEU A 79 4.00 -1.18 5.17
C LEU A 79 2.70 -1.49 4.42
N VAL A 80 1.74 -0.57 4.50
CA VAL A 80 0.47 -0.65 3.76
C VAL A 80 0.10 0.69 3.12
N VAL A 81 -0.85 0.68 2.19
CA VAL A 81 -1.45 1.90 1.64
C VAL A 81 -2.83 2.13 2.23
N GLU A 82 -3.07 3.32 2.78
CA GLU A 82 -4.38 3.80 3.24
C GLU A 82 -5.00 4.75 2.21
N ALA A 83 -6.27 4.54 1.89
CA ALA A 83 -7.06 5.42 1.06
C ALA A 83 -8.51 5.53 1.58
N GLN A 84 -8.81 6.63 2.29
CA GLN A 84 -10.12 6.93 2.87
C GLN A 84 -10.67 5.79 3.75
N GLY A 85 -9.84 5.27 4.65
CA GLY A 85 -10.15 4.20 5.59
C GLY A 85 -10.01 2.77 5.02
N TRP A 86 -9.70 2.63 3.74
CA TRP A 86 -9.41 1.35 3.10
C TRP A 86 -7.92 1.06 3.07
N ILE A 87 -7.55 -0.20 3.27
CA ILE A 87 -6.18 -0.68 3.30
C ILE A 87 -5.92 -1.59 2.09
N LEU A 88 -4.86 -1.27 1.35
CA LEU A 88 -4.27 -2.12 0.32
C LEU A 88 -2.95 -2.67 0.87
N ASP A 89 -2.86 -4.00 0.94
CA ASP A 89 -1.79 -4.71 1.63
C ASP A 89 -1.47 -6.03 0.89
N ASN A 90 -0.19 -6.32 0.63
CA ASN A 90 0.26 -7.53 -0.06
C ASN A 90 0.06 -8.82 0.76
N LEU A 91 -0.19 -8.71 2.06
CA LEU A 91 -0.54 -9.87 2.92
C LEU A 91 -2.03 -10.25 2.85
N GLN A 92 -2.83 -9.51 2.09
CA GLN A 92 -4.27 -9.70 1.97
C GLN A 92 -4.68 -10.18 0.58
N ASP A 93 -5.85 -10.80 0.47
CA ASP A 93 -6.44 -11.22 -0.80
C ASP A 93 -7.35 -10.14 -1.43
N LYS A 94 -7.68 -9.10 -0.66
CA LYS A 94 -8.60 -8.03 -1.05
C LYS A 94 -8.35 -6.76 -0.23
N VAL A 95 -8.85 -5.65 -0.75
CA VAL A 95 -8.96 -4.38 -0.01
C VAL A 95 -9.95 -4.54 1.14
N VAL A 96 -9.56 -4.12 2.34
CA VAL A 96 -10.37 -4.18 3.57
C VAL A 96 -10.40 -2.83 4.28
N ALA A 97 -11.43 -2.57 5.07
CA ALA A 97 -11.45 -1.38 5.92
C ALA A 97 -10.44 -1.54 7.08
N ASN A 98 -9.78 -0.46 7.46
CA ASN A 98 -8.81 -0.44 8.55
C ASN A 98 -9.39 -0.95 9.88
N THR A 99 -10.68 -0.69 10.14
CA THR A 99 -11.42 -1.16 11.33
C THR A 99 -11.55 -2.68 11.41
N MET A 100 -11.33 -3.40 10.30
CA MET A 100 -11.39 -4.86 10.27
C MET A 100 -10.05 -5.52 10.61
N LEU A 101 -8.95 -4.75 10.62
CA LEU A 101 -7.58 -5.24 10.84
C LEU A 101 -7.19 -5.13 12.30
N ARG A 102 -7.75 -6.02 13.12
CA ARG A 102 -7.63 -5.98 14.59
C ARG A 102 -6.25 -6.37 15.12
N ASN A 103 -5.45 -7.07 14.33
CA ASN A 103 -4.09 -7.50 14.68
C ASN A 103 -3.00 -6.53 14.19
N TYR A 104 -3.38 -5.40 13.57
CA TYR A 104 -2.46 -4.40 13.07
C TYR A 104 -2.31 -3.30 14.11
N ARG A 105 -1.07 -2.98 14.46
CA ARG A 105 -0.74 -1.83 15.30
C ARG A 105 -0.26 -0.70 14.41
N TRP A 106 -1.08 0.33 14.22
CA TRP A 106 -0.76 1.50 13.40
C TRP A 106 0.26 2.38 14.12
N LEU A 107 1.38 2.68 13.48
CA LEU A 107 2.49 3.39 14.13
C LEU A 107 2.72 4.77 13.54
N ARG A 108 2.88 4.84 12.21
CA ARG A 108 3.19 6.09 11.52
C ARG A 108 2.45 6.17 10.20
N ILE A 109 2.13 7.38 9.78
CA ILE A 109 1.47 7.67 8.51
C ILE A 109 2.21 8.77 7.76
N SER A 110 2.45 8.59 6.47
CA SER A 110 3.03 9.63 5.62
C SER A 110 2.01 10.73 5.32
N GLY A 111 2.47 11.89 4.85
CA GLY A 111 1.61 12.80 4.09
C GLY A 111 1.18 12.23 2.73
N TYR A 112 0.52 13.06 1.92
CA TYR A 112 -0.06 12.68 0.64
C TYR A 112 0.94 12.77 -0.52
N GLU A 113 1.93 13.65 -0.41
CA GLU A 113 2.96 13.88 -1.40
C GLU A 113 4.31 13.27 -1.02
N ALA A 114 5.21 13.17 -2.01
CA ALA A 114 6.57 12.72 -1.76
C ALA A 114 7.35 13.79 -0.98
N GLY A 115 8.07 13.39 0.06
CA GLY A 115 8.80 14.32 0.93
C GLY A 115 7.97 14.90 2.08
N ASP A 116 6.65 14.69 2.10
CA ASP A 116 5.83 15.05 3.24
C ASP A 116 6.33 14.33 4.52
N PRO A 117 6.27 15.00 5.68
CA PRO A 117 6.68 14.39 6.93
C PRO A 117 5.83 13.16 7.28
N TRP A 118 6.44 12.24 8.00
CA TRP A 118 5.73 11.16 8.68
C TRP A 118 5.22 11.64 10.03
N HIS A 119 4.01 11.23 10.36
CA HIS A 119 3.36 11.54 11.63
C HIS A 119 3.12 10.26 12.41
N GLU A 120 3.35 10.30 13.72
CA GLU A 120 2.97 9.21 14.61
C GLU A 120 1.44 9.14 14.72
N ILE A 121 0.91 7.93 14.68
CA ILE A 121 -0.51 7.68 14.90
C ILE A 121 -0.69 7.47 16.40
N VAL A 122 -1.23 8.48 17.07
CA VAL A 122 -1.57 8.41 18.49
C VAL A 122 -2.97 7.82 18.61
N GLY A 123 -3.08 6.67 19.28
CA GLY A 123 -4.32 5.98 19.60
C GLY A 123 -4.70 6.13 21.05
#